data_AF-W0DZA1-F1
#
_entry.id   AF-W0DZA1-F1
#
_cell.length_a   1.000
_cell.length_b   1.000
_cell.length_c   1.000
_cell.angle_alpha   90.00
_cell.angle_beta   90.00
_cell.angle_gamma   90.00
#
_symmetry.space_group_name_H-M   'P 1'
#
loop_
_entity.id
_entity.type
_entity.pdbx_description
1 polymer ?
#
loop_
_entity_poly.entity_id
_entity_poly.type
_entity_poly.pdbx_seq_one_letter_code
_entity_poly.pdbx_strand_id
1 'polypeptide(L)'
;MDTPSTETATPARLVFIGDERLADGFRLIGFEAHENPAPETVERLLRGLLRARAKALVVVDDALMAADIPSLQRIRREGGRIVVVAVPALGAEPPRLSSAVADRLDALFGAAPDDETEQRHDPGR
;
A
#
# COMPACT_ATOMS: atom_id res chain seq x y z
N MET A 1 -34.04 20.10 -19.33
CA MET A 1 -32.79 20.37 -18.59
C MET A 1 -32.52 19.13 -17.77
N ASP A 2 -31.81 18.17 -18.36
CA ASP A 2 -31.49 16.90 -17.72
C ASP A 2 -30.44 17.15 -16.63
N THR A 3 -30.86 17.07 -15.38
CA THR A 3 -29.93 16.99 -14.26
C THR A 3 -29.14 15.68 -14.42
N PRO A 4 -27.79 15.70 -14.41
CA PRO A 4 -27.05 14.45 -14.42
C PRO A 4 -27.46 13.68 -13.16
N SER A 5 -28.03 12.51 -13.35
CA SER A 5 -28.26 11.55 -12.29
C SER A 5 -26.94 11.36 -11.58
N THR A 6 -26.80 11.92 -10.37
CA THR A 6 -25.79 11.47 -9.42
C THR A 6 -26.15 10.02 -9.11
N GLU A 7 -25.63 9.10 -9.93
CA GLU A 7 -25.54 7.71 -9.60
C GLU A 7 -24.89 7.67 -8.22
N THR A 8 -25.66 7.26 -7.21
CA THR A 8 -25.22 7.18 -5.82
C THR A 8 -24.08 6.17 -5.78
N ALA A 9 -22.87 6.65 -6.05
CA ALA A 9 -21.69 5.80 -6.16
C ALA A 9 -21.50 5.17 -4.78
N THR A 10 -21.64 3.84 -4.70
CA THR A 10 -21.36 3.12 -3.45
C THR A 10 -19.97 3.54 -2.98
N PRO A 11 -19.83 4.11 -1.78
CA PRO A 11 -18.55 4.57 -1.29
C PRO A 11 -17.57 3.41 -1.23
N ALA A 12 -16.32 3.68 -1.59
CA ALA A 12 -15.27 2.67 -1.53
C ALA A 12 -15.03 2.26 -0.07
N ARG A 13 -14.84 0.96 0.16
CA ARG A 13 -14.40 0.45 1.47
C ARG A 13 -12.98 0.90 1.72
N LEU A 14 -12.73 1.43 2.90
CA LEU A 14 -11.39 1.77 3.38
C LEU A 14 -10.93 0.62 4.28
N VAL A 15 -9.88 -0.10 3.89
CA VAL A 15 -9.39 -1.29 4.61
C VAL A 15 -7.91 -1.12 4.91
N PHE A 16 -7.53 -1.32 6.16
CA PHE A 16 -6.13 -1.36 6.59
C PHE A 16 -5.79 -2.77 7.07
N ILE A 17 -4.64 -3.29 6.67
CA ILE A 17 -4.16 -4.62 7.04
C ILE A 17 -2.68 -4.52 7.37
N GLY A 18 -2.29 -4.71 8.62
CA GLY A 18 -0.88 -4.63 8.98
C GLY A 18 -0.62 -4.50 10.46
N ASP A 19 0.55 -3.96 10.79
CA ASP A 19 1.02 -3.79 12.17
C ASP A 19 0.01 -3.07 13.08
N GLU A 20 -0.16 -3.58 14.30
CA GLU A 20 -1.06 -3.03 15.33
C GLU A 20 -0.79 -1.55 15.62
N ARG A 21 0.47 -1.10 15.59
CA ARG A 21 0.86 0.29 15.90
C ARG A 21 0.32 1.29 14.90
N LEU A 22 0.06 0.85 13.67
CA LEU A 22 -0.56 1.67 12.62
C LEU A 22 -2.09 1.57 12.64
N ALA A 23 -2.63 0.43 13.05
CA ALA A 23 -4.03 0.10 12.91
C ALA A 23 -4.97 1.07 13.64
N ASP A 24 -4.59 1.51 14.84
CA ASP A 24 -5.38 2.47 15.61
C ASP A 24 -5.56 3.80 14.88
N GLY A 25 -4.49 4.33 14.28
CA GLY A 25 -4.54 5.56 13.51
C GLY A 25 -5.49 5.47 12.31
N PHE A 26 -5.45 4.34 11.60
CA PHE A 26 -6.35 4.08 10.48
C PHE A 26 -7.81 3.91 10.92
N ARG A 27 -8.06 3.25 12.05
CA ARG A 27 -9.40 3.08 12.60
C ARG A 27 -10.06 4.42 12.95
N LEU A 28 -9.29 5.37 13.50
CA LEU A 28 -9.78 6.71 13.85
C LEU A 28 -10.29 7.50 12.64
N ILE A 29 -9.76 7.24 11.44
CA ILE A 29 -10.14 7.92 10.20
C ILE A 29 -11.13 7.10 9.34
N GLY A 30 -11.70 6.03 9.91
CA GLY A 30 -12.80 5.28 9.29
C GLY A 30 -12.38 4.08 8.45
N PHE A 31 -11.14 3.59 8.57
CA PHE A 31 -10.74 2.32 7.96
C PHE A 31 -11.26 1.13 8.78
N GLU A 32 -11.65 0.07 8.07
CA GLU A 32 -11.75 -1.29 8.59
C GLU A 32 -10.33 -1.82 8.81
N ALA A 33 -9.80 -1.66 10.02
CA ALA A 33 -8.42 -1.99 10.37
C ALA A 33 -8.30 -3.42 10.94
N HIS A 34 -7.45 -4.22 10.30
CA HIS A 34 -7.09 -5.59 10.68
C HIS A 34 -5.62 -5.63 11.13
N GLU A 35 -5.41 -5.99 12.39
CA GLU A 35 -4.11 -5.92 13.06
C GLU A 35 -3.41 -7.27 13.04
N ASN A 36 -2.13 -7.26 12.70
CA ASN A 36 -1.24 -8.44 12.67
C ASN A 36 -1.88 -9.72 12.08
N PRO A 37 -2.62 -9.66 10.96
CA PRO A 37 -3.32 -10.84 10.47
C PRO A 37 -2.36 -11.84 9.84
N ALA A 38 -2.60 -13.13 10.09
CA ALA A 38 -1.89 -14.20 9.38
C ALA A 38 -2.16 -14.11 7.85
N PRO A 39 -1.19 -14.48 6.98
CA PRO A 39 -1.32 -14.39 5.52
C PRO A 39 -2.59 -15.06 4.96
N GLU A 40 -3.03 -16.17 5.53
CA GLU A 40 -4.25 -16.89 5.11
C GLU A 40 -5.52 -16.07 5.37
N THR A 41 -5.51 -15.25 6.42
CA THR A 41 -6.59 -14.33 6.74
C THR A 41 -6.63 -13.18 5.75
N VAL A 42 -5.47 -12.63 5.39
CA VAL A 42 -5.35 -11.59 4.35
C VAL A 42 -5.85 -12.11 3.01
N GLU A 43 -5.42 -13.32 2.60
CA GLU A 43 -5.88 -13.97 1.38
C GLU A 43 -7.41 -14.17 1.38
N ARG A 44 -8.01 -14.61 2.50
CA ARG A 44 -9.47 -14.75 2.61
C ARG A 44 -10.19 -13.42 2.47
N LEU A 45 -9.68 -12.37 3.11
CA LEU A 45 -10.26 -11.02 3.03
C LEU A 45 -10.23 -10.48 1.61
N LEU A 46 -9.07 -10.51 0.96
CA LEU A 46 -8.90 -10.01 -0.41
C LEU A 46 -9.73 -10.80 -1.42
N ARG A 47 -9.82 -12.13 -1.26
CA ARG A 47 -10.76 -12.96 -2.06
C ARG A 47 -12.21 -12.53 -1.87
N GLY A 48 -12.60 -12.17 -0.64
CA GLY A 48 -13.94 -11.65 -0.35
C GLY A 48 -14.22 -10.37 -1.15
N LEU A 49 -13.28 -9.43 -1.16
CA LEU A 49 -13.40 -8.19 -1.93
C LEU A 49 -13.52 -8.44 -3.43
N LEU A 50 -12.68 -9.33 -3.97
CA LEU A 50 -12.72 -9.73 -5.38
C LEU A 50 -14.06 -10.37 -5.77
N ARG A 51 -14.54 -11.34 -4.98
CA ARG A 51 -15.82 -12.03 -5.25
C ARG A 51 -17.01 -11.08 -5.20
N ALA A 52 -16.99 -10.16 -4.25
CA ALA A 52 -18.03 -9.15 -4.11
C ALA A 52 -17.96 -8.04 -5.18
N ARG A 53 -16.93 -8.03 -6.04
CA ARG A 53 -16.62 -6.93 -6.98
C ARG A 53 -16.61 -5.56 -6.27
N ALA A 54 -16.13 -5.55 -5.03
CA ALA A 54 -16.15 -4.37 -4.18
C ALA A 54 -15.27 -3.24 -4.74
N LYS A 55 -15.67 -1.99 -4.47
CA LYS A 55 -14.79 -0.82 -4.60
C LYS A 55 -14.04 -0.66 -3.28
N ALA A 56 -12.72 -0.66 -3.29
CA ALA A 56 -11.93 -0.56 -2.05
C ALA A 56 -10.59 0.17 -2.24
N LEU A 57 -10.20 0.91 -1.21
CA LEU A 57 -8.82 1.30 -0.96
C LEU A 57 -8.29 0.39 0.15
N VAL A 58 -7.28 -0.40 -0.19
CA VAL A 58 -6.61 -1.30 0.74
C VAL A 58 -5.21 -0.77 1.02
N VAL A 59 -4.94 -0.44 2.27
CA VAL A 59 -3.60 -0.12 2.75
C VAL A 59 -3.04 -1.35 3.42
N VAL A 60 -1.86 -1.79 2.99
CA VAL A 60 -1.13 -2.88 3.63
C VAL A 60 0.25 -2.41 4.07
N ASP A 61 0.85 -3.02 5.08
CA ASP A 61 2.27 -2.76 5.36
C ASP A 61 3.20 -3.37 4.30
N ASP A 62 4.46 -2.91 4.26
CA ASP A 62 5.47 -3.42 3.32
C ASP A 62 5.71 -4.93 3.43
N ALA A 63 5.63 -5.50 4.64
CA ALA A 63 5.85 -6.93 4.85
C ALA A 63 4.75 -7.78 4.18
N LEU A 64 3.50 -7.37 4.33
CA LEU A 64 2.36 -7.97 3.63
C LEU A 64 2.39 -7.69 2.14
N MET A 65 2.84 -6.50 1.71
CA MET A 65 2.99 -6.16 0.29
C MET A 65 4.01 -7.08 -0.41
N ALA A 66 5.08 -7.46 0.29
CA ALA A 66 6.13 -8.35 -0.21
C ALA A 66 5.79 -9.85 -0.08
N ALA A 67 4.79 -10.22 0.72
CA ALA A 67 4.40 -11.61 0.93
C ALA A 67 3.78 -12.25 -0.33
N ASP A 68 3.94 -13.57 -0.48
CA ASP A 68 3.36 -14.33 -1.58
C ASP A 68 1.86 -14.62 -1.32
N ILE A 69 1.03 -13.57 -1.46
CA ILE A 69 -0.42 -13.63 -1.28
C ILE A 69 -1.09 -13.60 -2.67
N PRO A 70 -1.69 -14.71 -3.14
CA PRO A 70 -2.21 -14.82 -4.50
C PRO A 70 -3.23 -13.74 -4.88
N SER A 71 -4.16 -13.44 -3.98
CA SER A 71 -5.21 -12.44 -4.25
C SER A 71 -4.65 -11.03 -4.26
N LEU A 72 -3.62 -10.74 -3.47
CA LEU A 72 -2.92 -9.46 -3.49
C LEU A 72 -2.22 -9.24 -4.83
N GLN A 73 -1.49 -10.24 -5.33
CA GLN A 73 -0.85 -10.17 -6.64
C GLN A 73 -1.89 -10.00 -7.77
N ARG A 74 -3.02 -10.72 -7.68
CA ARG A 74 -4.11 -10.61 -8.64
C ARG A 74 -4.70 -9.20 -8.67
N ILE A 75 -5.01 -8.62 -7.51
CA ILE A 75 -5.52 -7.25 -7.41
C ILE A 75 -4.55 -6.25 -8.04
N ARG A 76 -3.24 -6.39 -7.75
CA ARG A 76 -2.19 -5.52 -8.32
C ARG A 76 -2.09 -5.62 -9.84
N ARG A 77 -2.34 -6.79 -10.42
CA ARG A 77 -2.30 -7.01 -11.88
C ARG A 77 -3.57 -6.56 -12.59
N GLU A 78 -4.74 -6.79 -12.00
CA GLU A 78 -6.05 -6.48 -12.61
C GLU A 78 -6.41 -5.00 -12.46
N GLY A 79 -6.14 -4.39 -11.30
CA GLY A 79 -6.50 -3.00 -11.01
C GLY A 79 -8.00 -2.70 -11.10
N GLY A 80 -8.35 -1.41 -11.23
CA GLY A 80 -9.71 -0.95 -11.54
C GLY A 80 -10.60 -0.63 -10.34
N ARG A 81 -11.00 -1.65 -9.55
CA ARG A 81 -11.94 -1.45 -8.43
C ARG A 81 -11.30 -1.43 -7.05
N ILE A 82 -10.15 -2.10 -6.92
CA ILE A 82 -9.42 -2.19 -5.67
C ILE A 82 -8.07 -1.54 -5.90
N VAL A 83 -7.82 -0.44 -5.20
CA VAL A 83 -6.51 0.21 -5.14
C VAL A 83 -5.78 -0.35 -3.92
N VAL A 84 -4.53 -0.76 -4.10
CA VAL A 84 -3.70 -1.25 -3.00
C VAL A 84 -2.45 -0.39 -2.91
N VAL A 85 -2.14 0.08 -1.71
CA VAL A 85 -0.94 0.87 -1.41
C VAL A 85 -0.20 0.26 -0.23
N ALA A 86 1.13 0.36 -0.26
CA ALA A 86 1.99 -0.05 0.84
C ALA A 86 2.24 1.13 1.79
N VAL A 87 2.39 0.84 3.08
CA VAL A 87 2.91 1.77 4.08
C VAL A 87 4.09 1.14 4.82
N PRO A 88 5.17 1.90 5.07
CA PRO A 88 6.30 1.37 5.83
C PRO A 88 5.93 1.13 7.29
N ALA A 89 6.61 0.15 7.90
CA ALA A 89 6.46 -0.13 9.33
C ALA A 89 6.96 1.06 10.18
N LEU A 90 6.33 1.27 11.35
CA LEU A 90 6.76 2.30 12.29
C LEU A 90 8.01 1.84 13.06
N GLY A 91 9.06 2.67 13.07
CA GLY A 91 10.26 2.48 13.90
C GLY A 91 11.49 1.94 13.19
N ALA A 92 11.47 1.78 11.86
CA ALA A 92 12.69 1.61 11.08
C ALA A 92 13.27 3.00 10.76
N GLU A 93 14.38 3.37 11.40
CA GLU A 93 15.12 4.60 11.08
C GLU A 93 16.38 4.30 10.26
N PRO A 94 16.64 5.05 9.17
CA PRO A 94 15.70 5.94 8.47
C PRO A 94 14.59 5.13 7.78
N PRO A 95 13.36 5.69 7.63
CA PRO A 95 12.27 5.01 6.95
C PRO A 95 12.65 4.77 5.50
N ARG A 96 12.78 3.50 5.11
CA ARG A 96 13.00 3.14 3.70
C ARG A 96 11.66 3.06 3.00
N LEU A 97 11.41 4.00 2.10
CA LEU A 97 10.27 3.94 1.20
C LEU A 97 10.56 2.91 0.11
N SER A 98 9.82 1.81 0.10
CA SER A 98 9.85 0.85 -1.01
C SER A 98 8.88 1.30 -2.11
N SER A 99 9.26 1.13 -3.38
CA SER A 99 8.37 1.48 -4.50
C SER A 99 8.60 0.53 -5.66
N ALA A 100 7.57 -0.26 -5.99
CA ALA A 100 7.59 -1.10 -7.18
C ALA A 100 7.78 -0.29 -8.48
N VAL A 101 7.46 1.01 -8.46
CA VAL A 101 7.75 1.90 -9.60
C VAL A 101 9.24 2.20 -9.64
N ALA A 102 9.86 2.56 -8.52
CA ALA A 102 11.31 2.80 -8.45
C ALA A 102 12.09 1.54 -8.86
N ASP A 103 11.75 0.38 -8.29
CA ASP A 103 12.37 -0.91 -8.64
C ASP A 103 12.24 -1.21 -10.15
N ARG A 104 11.10 -0.85 -10.75
CA ARG A 104 10.87 -1.06 -12.18
C ARG A 104 11.64 -0.07 -13.03
N LEU A 105 11.76 1.18 -12.59
CA LEU A 105 12.57 2.19 -13.26
C LEU A 105 14.04 1.79 -13.20
N ASP A 106 14.56 1.35 -12.05
CA ASP A 106 15.94 0.87 -11.92
C ASP A 106 16.21 -0.35 -12.81
N ALA A 107 15.25 -1.27 -12.92
CA ALA A 107 15.36 -2.41 -13.83
C ALA A 107 15.34 -2.02 -15.32
N LEU A 108 14.71 -0.90 -15.69
CA LEU A 108 14.60 -0.43 -17.07
C LEU A 108 15.73 0.53 -17.47
N PHE A 109 16.20 1.36 -16.53
CA PHE A 109 17.11 2.47 -16.78
C PHE A 109 18.46 2.33 -16.07
N GLY A 110 18.62 1.33 -15.20
CA GLY A 110 19.75 1.20 -14.27
C GLY A 110 19.51 1.99 -12.98
N ALA A 111 20.10 1.55 -11.86
CA ALA A 111 20.01 2.28 -10.59
C ALA A 111 20.64 3.67 -10.75
N ALA A 112 19.92 4.71 -10.32
CA ALA A 112 20.53 6.02 -10.16
C ALA A 112 21.71 5.91 -9.17
N PRO A 113 22.87 6.54 -9.44
CA PRO A 113 23.94 6.57 -8.45
C PRO A 113 23.39 7.23 -7.18
N ASP A 114 23.57 6.54 -6.04
CA ASP A 114 23.18 7.05 -4.72
C ASP A 114 23.75 8.45 -4.52
N ASP A 115 22.90 9.42 -4.16
CA ASP A 115 23.27 10.78 -3.75
C ASP A 115 23.98 10.74 -2.37
N GLU A 116 25.11 10.02 -2.27
CA GLU A 116 25.98 9.99 -1.08
C GLU A 116 27.13 11.00 -1.16
N THR A 117 27.07 12.01 -2.03
CA THR A 117 28.12 13.05 -2.14
C THR A 117 27.65 14.44 -1.72
N GLU A 118 27.12 14.57 -0.50
CA GLU A 118 27.08 15.88 0.17
C GLU A 118 27.55 15.82 1.64
N GLN A 119 28.77 15.31 1.82
CA GLN A 119 29.65 15.78 2.89
C GLN A 119 31.01 16.09 2.28
N ARG A 120 31.06 17.27 1.64
CA ARG A 120 32.31 17.96 1.35
C ARG A 120 33.02 18.21 2.68
N HIS A 121 34.06 17.43 2.89
CA HIS A 121 35.35 17.84 3.43
C HIS A 121 35.49 19.37 3.59
N ASP A 122 35.51 19.83 4.84
CA ASP A 122 36.08 21.12 5.23
C ASP A 122 37.47 20.87 5.84
N PRO A 123 38.56 21.03 5.10
CA PRO A 123 39.90 21.12 5.68
C PRO A 123 40.24 22.60 5.86
N GLY A 124 39.94 23.18 7.03
CA GLY A 124 40.38 24.55 7.25
C GLY A 124 39.95 25.26 8.53
N ARG A 125 40.41 24.80 9.71
CA ARG A 125 41.11 25.70 10.65
C ARG A 125 41.89 24.96 11.73
#